data_AF-A0A535AAW5-F1
#
_entry.id   AF-A0A535AAW5-F1
#
_cell.length_a   1.000
_cell.length_b   1.000
_cell.length_c   1.000
_cell.angle_alpha   90.00
_cell.angle_beta   90.00
_cell.angle_gamma   90.00
#
_symmetry.space_group_name_H-M   'P 1'
#
loop_
_entity.id
_entity.type
_entity.pdbx_description
1 polymer ?
#
loop_
_entity_poly.entity_id
_entity_poly.type
_entity_poly.pdbx_seq_one_letter_code
_entity_poly.pdbx_strand_id
1 'polypeptide(L)'
;MNWRALGCGTLAAAAFVGLGLLAMSMAFTRFEGCPTRLQWGDRTYDPAASPAASPSFAGGGKPVEIGSTLIGLTTRQVWGPPGSDAPASANVRPDRIILDCADGTFQEYRGAAGQPSALPPFSRSWVASANRSVMPAT
;
A
#
# COMPACT_ATOMS: atom_id res chain seq x y z
N MET A 1 -5.05 47.29 30.51
CA MET A 1 -4.87 46.50 29.27
C MET A 1 -3.50 45.81 29.31
N ASN A 2 -3.46 44.51 29.54
CA ASN A 2 -2.20 43.77 29.75
C ASN A 2 -1.56 43.35 28.42
N TRP A 3 -0.73 44.23 27.85
CA TRP A 3 0.02 44.01 26.61
C TRP A 3 0.88 42.72 26.63
N ARG A 4 1.31 42.29 27.82
CA ARG A 4 2.09 41.07 28.03
C ARG A 4 1.27 39.78 27.85
N ALA A 5 -0.03 39.81 28.14
CA ALA A 5 -0.90 38.64 27.98
C ALA A 5 -1.20 38.36 26.49
N LEU A 6 -1.33 39.42 25.68
CA LEU A 6 -1.48 39.32 24.23
C LEU A 6 -0.23 38.73 23.56
N GLY A 7 0.97 39.10 24.03
CA GLY A 7 2.23 38.59 23.47
C GLY A 7 2.51 37.11 23.78
N CYS A 8 2.13 36.62 24.96
CA CYS A 8 2.36 35.22 25.33
C CYS A 8 1.35 34.28 24.64
N GLY A 9 0.10 34.72 24.50
CA GLY A 9 -0.93 33.94 23.79
C GLY A 9 -0.65 33.77 22.30
N THR A 10 -0.13 34.80 21.62
CA THR A 10 0.23 34.71 20.20
C THR A 10 1.45 33.83 19.97
N LEU A 11 2.44 33.86 20.87
CA LEU A 11 3.61 32.96 20.83
C LEU A 11 3.21 31.49 20.99
N ALA A 12 2.32 31.19 21.94
CA ALA A 12 1.82 29.83 22.13
C ALA A 12 1.01 29.33 20.91
N ALA A 13 0.18 30.20 20.33
CA ALA A 13 -0.57 29.88 19.11
C ALA A 13 0.37 29.63 17.92
N ALA A 14 1.39 30.47 17.72
CA ALA A 14 2.37 30.30 16.65
C ALA A 14 3.17 28.99 16.81
N ALA A 15 3.57 28.65 18.04
CA ALA A 15 4.26 27.39 18.33
C ALA A 15 3.36 26.17 18.04
N PHE A 16 2.08 26.23 18.42
CA PHE A 16 1.14 25.14 18.16
C PHE A 16 0.90 24.93 16.67
N VAL A 17 0.71 26.02 15.91
CA VAL A 17 0.56 25.96 14.45
C VAL A 17 1.85 25.43 13.79
N GLY A 18 3.01 25.90 14.24
CA GLY A 18 4.31 25.44 13.73
C GLY A 18 4.54 23.94 13.96
N LEU A 19 4.27 23.45 15.17
CA LEU A 19 4.36 22.02 15.49
C LEU A 19 3.31 21.19 14.73
N GLY A 20 2.09 21.72 14.57
CA GLY A 20 1.04 21.07 13.79
C GLY A 20 1.45 20.90 12.33
N LEU A 21 1.98 21.95 11.71
CA LEU A 21 2.50 21.89 10.33
C LEU A 21 3.69 20.94 10.21
N LEU A 22 4.62 20.94 11.17
CA LEU A 22 5.76 20.01 11.18
C LEU A 22 5.29 18.55 11.26
N ALA A 23 4.37 18.25 12.17
CA ALA A 23 3.82 16.90 12.34
C ALA A 23 3.07 16.44 11.08
N MET A 24 2.33 17.35 10.44
CA MET A 24 1.65 17.07 9.17
C MET A 24 2.66 16.77 8.06
N SER A 25 3.72 17.58 7.92
CA SER A 25 4.79 17.36 6.95
C SER A 25 5.49 16.02 7.14
N MET A 26 5.82 15.63 8.38
CA MET A 26 6.42 14.32 8.67
C MET A 26 5.48 13.14 8.36
N ALA A 27 4.16 13.34 8.45
CA ALA A 27 3.21 12.32 8.05
C ALA A 27 3.21 12.12 6.52
N PHE A 28 3.37 13.19 5.74
CA PHE A 28 3.43 13.11 4.28
C PHE A 28 4.73 12.53 3.74
N THR A 29 5.88 12.82 4.36
CA THR A 29 7.17 12.28 3.90
C THR A 29 7.28 10.76 4.01
N ARG A 30 6.52 10.12 4.91
CA ARG A 30 6.44 8.64 4.96
C ARG A 30 5.81 8.03 3.71
N PHE A 31 5.10 8.81 2.90
CA PHE A 31 4.49 8.37 1.67
C PHE A 31 5.27 8.81 0.43
N GLU A 32 6.40 9.50 0.58
CA GLU A 32 7.30 9.76 -0.55
C GLU A 32 8.10 8.50 -0.86
N GLY A 33 8.05 8.07 -2.13
CA GLY A 33 8.78 6.91 -2.62
C GLY A 33 8.01 5.58 -2.56
N CYS A 34 8.75 4.51 -2.84
CA CYS A 34 8.23 3.17 -3.01
C CYS A 34 8.03 2.47 -1.65
N PRO A 35 6.86 1.90 -1.35
CA PRO A 35 6.68 1.14 -0.11
C PRO A 35 7.62 -0.07 -0.05
N THR A 36 8.14 -0.40 1.13
CA THR A 36 8.95 -1.62 1.31
C THR A 36 8.17 -2.91 1.08
N ARG A 37 6.83 -2.83 1.11
CA ARG A 37 5.92 -3.93 0.82
C ARG A 37 4.63 -3.40 0.22
N LEU A 38 4.24 -3.94 -0.92
CA LEU A 38 3.06 -3.51 -1.66
C LEU A 38 1.95 -4.55 -1.52
N GLN A 39 0.78 -4.15 -1.04
CA GLN A 39 -0.43 -4.97 -1.10
C GLN A 39 -1.28 -4.50 -2.29
N TRP A 40 -1.54 -5.39 -3.24
CA TRP A 40 -2.34 -5.07 -4.42
C TRP A 40 -3.34 -6.19 -4.73
N GLY A 41 -4.63 -5.89 -4.49
CA GLY A 41 -5.67 -6.91 -4.41
C GLY A 41 -5.41 -7.85 -3.22
N ASP A 42 -5.52 -9.16 -3.46
CA ASP A 42 -5.35 -10.18 -2.42
C ASP A 42 -3.91 -10.67 -2.26
N ARG A 43 -2.94 -10.08 -2.99
CA ARG A 43 -1.52 -10.48 -2.98
C ARG A 43 -0.63 -9.40 -2.38
N THR A 44 0.42 -9.87 -1.72
CA THR A 44 1.52 -9.05 -1.21
C THR A 44 2.73 -9.22 -2.12
N TYR A 45 3.40 -8.11 -2.42
CA TYR A 45 4.57 -8.05 -3.28
C TYR A 45 5.73 -7.39 -2.53
N ASP A 46 6.92 -7.96 -2.69
CA ASP A 46 8.16 -7.48 -2.10
C ASP A 46 9.05 -6.89 -3.22
N PRO A 47 9.86 -5.84 -2.94
CA PRO A 47 10.68 -5.19 -3.94
C PRO A 47 11.71 -6.17 -4.53
N ALA A 48 11.78 -6.24 -5.85
CA ALA A 48 12.61 -7.19 -6.58
C ALA A 48 13.86 -6.56 -7.22
N ALA A 49 13.84 -5.25 -7.43
CA ALA A 49 14.93 -4.49 -8.06
C ALA A 49 15.17 -3.15 -7.33
N SER A 50 16.12 -2.34 -7.79
CA SER A 50 16.23 -0.94 -7.35
C SER A 50 15.24 -0.05 -8.13
N PRO A 51 14.80 1.09 -7.56
CA PRO A 51 13.97 2.03 -8.30
C PRO A 51 14.66 2.54 -9.57
N ALA A 52 13.92 2.63 -10.67
CA ALA A 52 14.40 3.07 -11.97
C ALA A 52 13.62 4.29 -12.46
N ALA A 53 14.21 5.10 -13.35
CA ALA A 53 13.53 6.29 -13.91
C ALA A 53 12.45 5.95 -14.96
N SER A 54 12.31 4.67 -15.34
CA SER A 54 11.30 4.23 -16.30
C SER A 54 10.80 2.82 -15.96
N PRO A 55 9.52 2.51 -16.25
CA PRO A 55 9.00 1.17 -16.04
C PRO A 55 9.60 0.24 -17.11
N SER A 56 10.36 -0.77 -16.67
CA SER A 56 10.90 -1.79 -17.55
C SER A 56 11.06 -3.11 -16.79
N PHE A 57 10.84 -4.23 -17.48
CA PHE A 57 11.06 -5.56 -16.92
C PHE A 57 12.32 -6.17 -17.52
N ALA A 58 13.05 -6.97 -16.72
CA ALA A 58 14.31 -7.62 -17.14
C ALA A 58 14.20 -8.51 -18.40
N GLY A 59 12.99 -8.93 -18.80
CA GLY A 59 12.74 -9.73 -20.01
C GLY A 59 12.58 -8.92 -21.31
N GLY A 60 12.62 -7.58 -21.23
CA GLY A 60 12.33 -6.70 -22.36
C GLY A 60 10.85 -6.64 -22.72
N GLY A 61 10.47 -5.62 -23.49
CA GLY A 61 9.09 -5.34 -23.90
C GLY A 61 8.48 -4.13 -23.20
N LYS A 62 7.43 -3.56 -23.79
CA LYS A 62 6.73 -2.39 -23.25
C LYS A 62 5.85 -2.83 -22.07
N PRO A 63 6.02 -2.23 -20.87
CA PRO A 63 5.08 -2.43 -19.78
C PRO A 63 3.68 -2.00 -20.21
N VAL A 64 2.67 -2.70 -19.69
CA VAL A 64 1.26 -2.37 -19.93
C VAL A 64 0.64 -1.93 -18.62
N GLU A 65 -0.14 -0.85 -18.64
CA GLU A 65 -0.88 -0.42 -17.46
C GLU A 65 -1.96 -1.45 -17.15
N ILE A 66 -1.86 -2.09 -16.00
CA ILE A 66 -2.80 -3.14 -15.56
C ILE A 66 -3.80 -2.60 -14.53
N GLY A 67 -3.56 -1.42 -13.98
CA GLY A 67 -4.51 -0.75 -13.10
C GLY A 67 -3.84 0.24 -12.17
N SER A 68 -4.51 0.54 -11.07
CA SER A 68 -4.00 1.46 -10.05
C SER A 68 -4.26 0.93 -8.64
N THR A 69 -3.61 1.53 -7.65
CA THR A 69 -3.77 1.21 -6.24
C THR A 69 -3.65 2.47 -5.39
N LEU A 70 -4.39 2.52 -4.29
CA LEU A 70 -4.34 3.64 -3.35
C LEU A 70 -3.20 3.39 -2.35
N ILE A 71 -2.25 4.34 -2.25
CA ILE A 71 -1.17 4.30 -1.26
C ILE A 71 -1.19 5.60 -0.48
N GLY A 72 -1.51 5.50 0.81
CA GLY A 72 -1.78 6.67 1.64
C GLY A 72 -3.02 7.41 1.12
N LEU A 73 -2.81 8.59 0.52
CA LEU A 73 -3.85 9.45 -0.04
C LEU A 73 -3.77 9.61 -1.57
N THR A 74 -2.79 8.97 -2.23
CA THR A 74 -2.59 9.10 -3.67
C THR A 74 -2.88 7.79 -4.40
N THR A 75 -3.47 7.91 -5.59
CA THR A 75 -3.66 6.79 -6.51
C THR A 75 -2.40 6.62 -7.32
N ARG A 76 -1.79 5.44 -7.27
CA ARG A 76 -0.56 5.11 -8.00
C ARG A 76 -0.83 4.09 -9.08
N GLN A 77 -0.19 4.28 -10.24
CA GLN A 77 -0.35 3.35 -11.37
C GLN A 77 0.48 2.09 -11.17
N VAL A 78 -0.08 0.98 -11.62
CA VAL A 78 0.53 -0.35 -11.60
C VAL A 78 0.67 -0.85 -13.03
N TRP A 79 1.89 -1.24 -13.36
CA TRP A 79 2.28 -1.76 -14.66
C TRP A 79 2.59 -3.24 -14.57
N GLY A 80 2.13 -4.01 -15.56
CA GLY A 80 2.41 -5.43 -15.72
C GLY A 80 3.38 -5.72 -16.85
N PRO A 81 3.95 -6.93 -16.90
CA PRO A 81 4.80 -7.37 -18.00
C PRO A 81 4.04 -7.34 -19.33
N PRO A 82 4.76 -7.27 -20.47
CA PRO A 82 4.15 -7.23 -21.80
C PRO A 82 3.20 -8.41 -22.00
N GLY A 83 1.99 -8.13 -22.50
CA GLY A 83 0.94 -9.14 -22.69
C GLY A 83 0.10 -9.43 -21.44
N SER A 84 0.25 -8.65 -20.36
CA SER A 84 -0.66 -8.75 -19.21
C SER A 84 -1.97 -8.05 -19.51
N ASP A 85 -3.09 -8.73 -19.26
CA ASP A 85 -4.42 -8.14 -19.26
C ASP A 85 -4.69 -7.38 -17.96
N ALA A 86 -5.59 -6.39 -18.01
CA ALA A 86 -6.12 -5.77 -16.80
C ALA A 86 -6.78 -6.86 -15.94
N PRO A 87 -6.33 -7.09 -14.70
CA PRO A 87 -6.75 -8.24 -13.93
C PRO A 87 -8.20 -8.06 -13.47
N ALA A 88 -9.11 -8.85 -14.05
CA ALA A 88 -10.49 -8.94 -13.59
C ALA A 88 -10.64 -9.67 -12.23
N SER A 89 -9.62 -10.43 -11.80
CA SER A 89 -9.61 -11.19 -10.53
C SER A 89 -8.19 -11.48 -10.03
N ALA A 90 -8.06 -11.91 -8.78
CA ALA A 90 -6.77 -12.20 -8.13
C ALA A 90 -5.97 -13.34 -8.80
N ASN A 91 -6.63 -14.26 -9.49
CA ASN A 91 -5.98 -15.39 -10.17
C ASN A 91 -5.29 -15.00 -11.49
N VAL A 92 -5.62 -13.82 -12.04
CA VAL A 92 -5.03 -13.30 -13.29
C VAL A 92 -3.88 -12.32 -13.01
N ARG A 93 -3.63 -11.97 -11.73
CA ARG A 93 -2.59 -10.99 -11.40
C ARG A 93 -1.19 -11.55 -11.64
N PRO A 94 -0.33 -10.82 -12.36
CA PRO A 94 1.02 -11.26 -12.67
C PRO A 94 1.89 -11.33 -11.42
N ASP A 95 2.89 -12.22 -11.44
CA ASP A 95 3.84 -12.38 -10.32
C ASP A 95 4.78 -11.18 -10.19
N ARG A 96 5.02 -10.44 -11.28
CA ARG A 96 5.84 -9.23 -11.28
C ARG A 96 5.01 -8.04 -11.69
N ILE A 97 5.17 -6.95 -10.96
CA ILE A 97 4.50 -5.67 -11.23
C ILE A 97 5.48 -4.53 -11.02
N ILE A 98 5.21 -3.40 -11.65
CA ILE A 98 5.95 -2.16 -11.42
C ILE A 98 4.97 -1.12 -10.87
N LEU A 99 5.36 -0.45 -9.80
CA LEU A 99 4.60 0.62 -9.20
C LEU A 99 5.25 1.96 -9.51
N ASP A 100 4.45 2.95 -9.90
CA ASP A 100 4.87 4.35 -9.88
C ASP A 100 4.98 4.83 -8.43
N CYS A 101 6.16 5.29 -8.02
CA CYS A 101 6.42 5.71 -6.65
C CYS A 101 6.05 7.16 -6.35
N ALA A 102 5.51 7.88 -7.34
CA ALA A 102 5.09 9.29 -7.26
C ALA A 102 6.24 10.28 -6.94
N ASP A 103 7.48 9.82 -7.03
CA ASP A 103 8.72 10.59 -6.91
C ASP A 103 9.50 10.65 -8.25
N GLY A 104 8.86 10.22 -9.34
CA GLY A 104 9.49 10.08 -10.66
C GLY A 104 10.25 8.76 -10.85
N THR A 105 10.19 7.85 -9.87
CA THR A 105 10.80 6.52 -9.95
C THR A 105 9.75 5.41 -10.03
N PHE A 106 10.19 4.27 -10.57
CA PHE A 106 9.41 3.08 -10.80
C PHE A 106 10.10 1.90 -10.12
N GLN A 107 9.34 1.17 -9.31
CA GLN A 107 9.87 0.05 -8.55
C GLN A 107 9.24 -1.26 -9.00
N GLU A 108 10.08 -2.22 -9.38
CA GLU A 108 9.64 -3.60 -9.63
C GLU A 108 9.41 -4.32 -8.30
N TYR A 109 8.26 -4.97 -8.19
CA TYR A 109 7.92 -5.88 -7.11
C TYR A 109 7.64 -7.27 -7.66
N ARG A 110 7.93 -8.28 -6.84
CA ARG A 110 7.59 -9.68 -7.09
C ARG A 110 6.66 -10.19 -6.00
N GLY A 111 5.70 -11.03 -6.39
CA GLY A 111 4.77 -11.66 -5.47
C GLY A 111 5.55 -12.45 -4.42
N ALA A 112 5.20 -12.26 -3.14
CA ALA A 112 5.76 -13.06 -2.06
C ALA A 112 5.32 -14.51 -2.27
N ALA A 113 6.26 -15.40 -2.57
CA ALA A 113 5.97 -16.82 -2.75
C ALA A 113 5.43 -17.42 -1.44
N GLY A 114 4.14 -17.78 -1.40
CA GLY A 114 3.59 -18.63 -0.35
C GLY A 114 2.65 -18.01 0.69
N GLN A 115 1.98 -16.90 0.44
CA GLN A 115 0.87 -16.48 1.31
C GLN A 115 -0.49 -16.87 0.70
N PRO A 116 -1.09 -18.01 1.10
CA PRO A 116 -2.54 -18.16 0.99
C PRO A 116 -3.16 -16.99 1.75
N SER A 117 -4.18 -16.36 1.17
CA SER A 117 -4.97 -15.29 1.77
C SER A 117 -5.48 -15.74 3.13
N ALA A 118 -4.68 -15.54 4.18
CA ALA A 118 -5.07 -15.85 5.53
C ALA A 118 -6.01 -14.73 5.94
N LEU A 119 -7.30 -15.00 5.74
CA LEU A 119 -8.37 -14.35 6.48
C LEU A 119 -7.92 -14.17 7.94
N PRO A 120 -8.21 -13.02 8.55
CA PRO A 120 -7.73 -12.74 9.89
C PRO A 120 -8.10 -13.88 10.87
N PRO A 121 -7.21 -14.18 11.84
CA PRO A 121 -7.29 -15.38 12.69
C PRO A 121 -8.57 -15.48 13.54
N PHE A 122 -9.37 -14.42 13.61
CA PHE A 122 -10.62 -14.36 14.39
C PHE A 122 -11.77 -15.20 13.81
N SER A 123 -11.64 -15.73 12.59
CA SER A 123 -12.72 -16.47 11.90
C SER A 123 -12.68 -17.99 12.11
N ARG A 124 -11.57 -18.56 12.59
CA ARG A 124 -11.43 -20.02 12.76
C ARG A 124 -12.13 -20.58 14.00
N SER A 125 -12.44 -19.75 15.00
CA SER A 125 -13.10 -20.20 16.23
C SER A 125 -14.60 -20.47 16.06
N TRP A 126 -15.26 -19.83 15.09
CA TRP A 126 -16.71 -19.98 14.88
C TRP A 126 -17.09 -21.18 14.01
N VAL A 127 -16.23 -21.60 13.08
CA VAL A 127 -16.51 -22.74 12.19
C VAL A 127 -16.35 -24.08 12.92
N ALA A 128 -15.46 -24.18 13.91
CA ALA A 128 -15.30 -25.41 14.70
C ALA A 128 -16.46 -25.67 15.68
N SER A 129 -17.22 -24.64 16.07
CA SER A 129 -18.37 -24.79 16.98
C SER A 129 -19.66 -25.20 16.24
N ALA A 130 -19.84 -24.78 14.98
CA ALA A 130 -21.05 -25.07 14.23
C ALA A 130 -21.20 -26.53 13.77
N ASN A 131 -20.10 -27.31 13.74
CA ASN A 131 -20.13 -28.69 13.26
C ASN A 131 -20.30 -29.74 14.38
N ARG A 132 -20.44 -29.31 15.65
CA ARG A 132 -20.62 -30.22 16.81
C ARG A 132 -22.08 -30.38 17.26
N SER A 133 -23.04 -29.93 16.45
CA SER A 133 -24.46 -29.97 16.80
C SER A 133 -25.32 -30.82 15.87
N VAL A 134 -24.73 -31.56 14.92
CA VAL A 134 -25.47 -32.44 14.00
C VAL A 134 -25.00 -33.89 14.14
N MET A 135 -25.35 -34.53 15.25
CA MET A 135 -25.56 -35.98 15.31
C MET A 135 -26.86 -36.22 16.06
N PRO A 136 -27.94 -36.71 15.40
CA PRO A 136 -29.07 -37.26 16.11
C PRO A 136 -28.67 -38.64 16.65
N ALA A 137 -29.04 -38.87 17.90
CA ALA A 137 -28.94 -40.17 18.54
C ALA A 137 -29.83 -41.19 17.82
N THR A 138 -29.26 -42.37 17.52
CA THR A 138 -29.96 -43.65 17.45
C THR A 138 -29.04 -44.73 17.99
#